data_AF-A0A286UKE9-F1
#
_entry.id   AF-A0A286UKE9-F1
#
_cell.length_a   1.000
_cell.length_b   1.000
_cell.length_c   1.000
_cell.angle_alpha   90.00
_cell.angle_beta   90.00
_cell.angle_gamma   90.00
#
_symmetry.space_group_name_H-M   'P 1'
#
loop_
_entity.id
_entity.type
_entity.pdbx_description
1 polymer ?
#
loop_
_entity_poly.entity_id
_entity_poly.type
_entity_poly.pdbx_seq_one_letter_code
_entity_poly.pdbx_strand_id
1 'polypeptide(L)'
;MSISSLTLLRAQRTYATVSPSTKPQELAQAASAASKIQERRSELTTSFARTPLPSRSLTLSEKRSIVQPPISSHQASTTFRSRIRGVKKVRLSDGSYTDRVVGQKIFLPNVLFTLVKNHTPPGKAYNPYEATFRITQNLTKTDIRSYLHAVYGVACTYIRTDNRLVSEKHRKNIATGRLEDLGQKRNYKRAVVGLKDPFYYPQMTEDMDGKQRWLREATVEELFRVKVTKDIQQAISVKFVEKAKSNDVDVLKERWNTRKTILRKLWERKEERDRITKDFAKKLEATREEEA
;
A
#
# COMPACT_ATOMS: atom_id res chain seq x y z
N MET A 1 20.29 2.67 -68.72
CA MET A 1 19.48 2.58 -67.49
C MET A 1 20.43 2.54 -66.31
N SER A 2 20.36 3.53 -65.42
CA SER A 2 21.40 3.85 -64.43
C SER A 2 21.14 3.16 -63.09
N ILE A 3 22.06 2.30 -62.66
CA ILE A 3 22.07 1.69 -61.32
C ILE A 3 23.14 2.44 -60.51
N SER A 4 22.77 3.61 -60.01
CA SER A 4 23.65 4.44 -59.19
C SER A 4 22.84 5.40 -58.35
N SER A 5 22.39 4.93 -57.18
CA SER A 5 22.23 5.71 -55.94
C SER A 5 21.36 4.94 -54.97
N LEU A 6 21.96 4.52 -53.85
CA LEU A 6 21.32 4.40 -52.53
C LEU A 6 22.41 3.98 -51.53
N THR A 7 23.36 4.88 -51.32
CA THR A 7 24.36 4.79 -50.26
C THR A 7 23.70 5.10 -48.92
N LEU A 8 23.70 4.10 -48.03
CA LEU A 8 23.34 4.18 -46.62
C LEU A 8 24.21 5.22 -45.88
N LEU A 9 23.63 6.38 -45.55
CA LEU A 9 24.20 7.29 -44.54
C LEU A 9 23.94 6.72 -43.15
N ARG A 10 24.86 5.88 -42.67
CA ARG A 10 24.96 5.48 -41.26
C ARG A 10 25.50 6.67 -40.47
N ALA A 11 24.61 7.44 -39.84
CA ALA A 11 25.00 8.48 -38.89
C ALA A 11 25.62 7.83 -37.65
N GLN A 12 26.95 7.75 -37.60
CA GLN A 12 27.67 7.45 -36.37
C GLN A 12 27.52 8.64 -35.42
N ARG A 13 26.61 8.52 -34.44
CA ARG A 13 26.56 9.45 -33.30
C ARG A 13 27.72 9.14 -32.36
N THR A 14 28.86 9.78 -32.58
CA THR A 14 29.91 9.87 -31.58
C THR A 14 29.43 10.81 -30.47
N TYR A 15 28.92 10.26 -29.36
CA TYR A 15 28.71 11.04 -28.15
C TYR A 15 30.07 11.29 -27.49
N ALA A 16 30.63 12.47 -27.73
CA ALA A 16 31.74 12.98 -26.93
C ALA A 16 31.24 13.21 -25.51
N THR A 17 31.62 12.33 -24.58
CA THR A 17 31.43 12.53 -23.15
C THR A 17 32.45 13.57 -22.69
N VAL A 18 32.01 14.80 -22.48
CA VAL A 18 32.81 15.79 -21.73
C VAL A 18 32.90 15.27 -20.30
N SER A 19 34.08 14.78 -19.89
CA SER A 19 34.34 14.36 -18.52
C SER A 19 34.38 15.59 -17.62
N PRO A 20 33.50 15.73 -16.60
CA PRO A 20 33.66 16.79 -15.62
C PRO A 20 34.97 16.54 -14.85
N SER A 21 35.81 17.57 -14.78
CA SER A 21 37.20 17.57 -14.29
C SER A 21 37.36 17.33 -12.78
N THR A 22 36.35 16.78 -12.11
CA THR A 22 36.43 16.34 -10.72
C THR A 22 35.46 15.19 -10.56
N LYS A 23 35.98 13.97 -10.47
CA LYS A 23 35.14 12.77 -10.40
C LYS A 23 34.43 12.80 -9.04
N PRO A 24 33.08 12.77 -8.98
CA PRO A 24 32.36 12.67 -7.70
C PRO A 24 32.79 11.42 -6.89
N GLN A 25 33.38 10.44 -7.57
CA GLN A 25 34.02 9.26 -6.99
C GLN A 25 35.23 9.61 -6.12
N GLU A 26 36.08 10.57 -6.51
CA GLU A 26 37.26 10.98 -5.74
C GLU A 26 36.86 11.73 -4.46
N LEU A 27 35.82 12.57 -4.52
CA LEU A 27 35.26 13.22 -3.33
C LEU A 27 34.61 12.23 -2.37
N ALA A 28 33.91 11.21 -2.90
CA ALA A 28 33.34 10.15 -2.09
C ALA A 28 34.44 9.29 -1.44
N GLN A 29 35.48 8.91 -2.19
CA GLN A 29 36.63 8.17 -1.66
C GLN A 29 37.39 8.96 -0.60
N ALA A 30 37.64 10.26 -0.82
CA ALA A 30 38.27 11.15 0.15
C ALA A 30 37.41 11.31 1.42
N ALA A 31 36.08 11.35 1.30
CA ALA A 31 35.16 11.42 2.44
C ALA A 31 35.04 10.09 3.21
N SER A 32 35.37 8.97 2.57
CA SER A 32 35.40 7.62 3.13
C SER A 32 36.77 7.18 3.66
N ALA A 33 37.80 8.04 3.56
CA ALA A 33 39.12 7.77 4.13
C ALA A 33 39.03 7.57 5.66
N ALA A 34 39.80 6.61 6.19
CA ALA A 34 39.74 6.22 7.59
C ALA A 34 40.04 7.39 8.56
N SER A 35 40.97 8.29 8.18
CA SER A 35 41.30 9.50 8.95
C SER A 35 40.09 10.44 9.08
N LYS A 36 39.39 10.72 7.97
CA LYS A 36 38.18 11.54 7.92
C LYS A 36 37.03 10.92 8.75
N ILE A 37 36.96 9.60 8.83
CA ILE A 37 35.97 8.90 9.66
C ILE A 37 36.36 9.02 11.15
N GLN A 38 37.64 8.90 11.49
CA GLN A 38 38.13 9.09 12.85
C GLN A 38 37.92 10.51 13.36
N GLU A 39 38.23 11.52 12.54
CA GLU A 39 37.95 12.94 12.85
C GLU A 39 36.47 13.17 13.11
N ARG A 40 35.59 12.65 12.24
CA ARG A 40 34.14 12.80 12.42
C ARG A 40 33.63 12.09 13.67
N ARG A 41 34.22 10.95 14.03
CA ARG A 41 33.91 10.21 15.27
C ARG A 41 34.39 10.98 16.50
N SER A 42 35.60 11.54 16.48
CA SER A 42 36.13 12.31 17.61
C SER A 42 35.30 13.58 17.86
N GLU A 43 34.89 14.29 16.80
CA GLU A 43 33.97 15.44 16.85
C GLU A 43 32.59 15.07 17.42
N LEU A 44 32.05 13.91 17.03
CA LEU A 44 30.78 13.41 17.59
C LEU A 44 30.91 13.04 19.08
N THR A 45 32.02 12.43 19.49
CA THR A 45 32.24 12.09 20.91
C THR A 45 32.42 13.33 21.79
N THR A 46 33.11 14.36 21.29
CA THR A 46 33.28 15.62 22.03
C THR A 46 31.99 16.44 22.10
N SER A 47 31.16 16.42 21.05
CA SER A 47 29.87 17.11 21.08
C SER A 47 28.85 16.42 21.98
N PHE A 48 28.82 15.08 22.01
CA PHE A 48 27.92 14.30 22.87
C PHE A 48 28.29 14.41 24.36
N ALA A 49 29.57 14.49 24.71
CA ALA A 49 30.03 14.64 26.09
C ALA A 49 29.78 16.04 26.68
N ARG A 50 29.60 17.07 25.85
CA ARG A 50 29.39 18.45 26.28
C ARG A 50 27.92 18.85 26.43
N THR A 51 26.97 18.06 25.94
CA THR A 51 25.55 18.34 26.13
C THR A 51 25.07 17.78 27.47
N PRO A 52 24.80 18.62 28.50
CA PRO A 52 24.20 18.13 29.73
C PRO A 52 22.84 17.51 29.40
N LEU A 53 22.68 16.22 29.69
CA LEU A 53 21.38 15.55 29.61
C LEU A 53 20.49 16.15 30.72
N PRO A 54 19.34 16.75 30.39
CA PRO A 54 18.46 17.29 31.41
C PRO A 54 17.94 16.14 32.30
N SER A 55 18.19 16.23 33.61
CA SER A 55 17.74 15.26 34.62
C SER A 55 16.22 15.22 34.81
N ARG A 56 15.51 16.19 34.20
CA ARG A 56 14.06 16.30 34.20
C ARG A 56 13.49 15.71 32.92
N SER A 57 12.40 14.94 33.06
CA SER A 57 11.63 14.46 31.91
C SER A 57 11.11 15.65 31.09
N LEU A 58 11.57 15.73 29.84
CA LEU A 58 11.17 16.78 28.91
C LEU A 58 9.66 16.76 28.72
N THR A 59 9.05 17.95 28.77
CA THR A 59 7.64 18.14 28.49
C THR A 59 7.34 17.82 27.02
N LEU A 60 6.06 17.56 26.72
CA LEU A 60 5.64 17.18 25.36
C LEU A 60 5.92 18.30 24.33
N SER A 61 5.96 19.56 24.78
CA SER A 61 6.36 20.72 23.97
C SER A 61 7.86 20.72 23.64
N GLU A 62 8.71 20.44 24.63
CA GLU A 62 10.17 20.35 24.45
C GLU A 62 10.57 19.13 23.61
N LYS A 63 9.88 17.99 23.77
CA LYS A 63 10.07 16.83 22.88
C LYS A 63 9.71 17.17 21.44
N ARG A 64 8.69 18.00 21.21
CA ARG A 64 8.31 18.47 19.88
C ARG A 64 9.32 19.44 19.28
N SER A 65 9.92 20.33 20.07
CA SER A 65 10.93 21.28 19.57
C SER A 65 12.27 20.62 19.20
N ILE A 66 12.62 19.49 19.83
CA ILE A 66 13.81 18.72 19.46
C ILE A 66 13.59 17.96 18.14
N VAL A 67 12.39 17.42 17.92
CA VAL A 67 12.03 16.71 16.68
C VAL A 67 11.76 17.69 15.52
N GLN A 68 11.33 18.91 15.83
CA GLN A 68 11.09 19.98 14.86
C GLN A 68 11.64 21.29 15.42
N PRO A 69 12.87 21.71 15.03
CA PRO A 69 13.40 22.98 15.49
C PRO A 69 12.42 24.11 15.13
N PRO A 70 12.20 25.09 16.03
CA PRO A 70 11.31 26.20 15.77
C PRO A 70 11.77 26.96 14.52
N ILE A 71 10.83 27.31 13.66
CA ILE A 71 11.05 27.93 12.33
C ILE A 71 11.59 29.38 12.43
N SER A 72 12.07 29.82 13.60
CA SER A 72 12.50 31.20 13.86
C SER A 72 14.02 31.34 13.89
N SER A 73 14.70 31.09 12.76
CA SER A 73 16.01 31.69 12.43
C SER A 73 16.42 31.53 10.95
N HIS A 74 15.45 31.41 10.04
CA HIS A 74 15.70 31.53 8.59
C HIS A 74 15.33 32.91 8.04
N GLN A 75 15.45 33.96 8.85
CA GLN A 75 15.37 35.36 8.41
C GLN A 75 16.79 35.90 8.13
N ALA A 76 17.47 35.36 7.13
CA ALA A 76 18.66 35.98 6.51
C ALA A 76 19.09 35.37 5.16
N SER A 77 18.34 34.42 4.60
CA SER A 77 18.50 34.01 3.20
C SER A 77 17.14 33.89 2.54
N THR A 78 16.43 35.02 2.51
CA THR A 78 15.28 35.24 1.63
C THR A 78 15.75 35.41 0.17
N THR A 79 16.72 34.61 -0.28
CA THR A 79 16.90 34.38 -1.71
C THR A 79 15.75 33.48 -2.10
N PHE A 80 14.80 34.05 -2.85
CA PHE A 80 13.63 33.38 -3.41
C PHE A 80 13.92 31.92 -3.72
N ARG A 81 13.54 31.00 -2.83
CA ARG A 81 13.39 29.59 -3.20
C ARG A 81 12.43 29.63 -4.38
N SER A 82 12.89 29.26 -5.57
CA SER A 82 12.01 29.11 -6.72
C SER A 82 10.88 28.18 -6.27
N ARG A 83 9.67 28.74 -6.10
CA ARG A 83 8.49 28.00 -5.61
C ARG A 83 8.05 26.91 -6.60
N ILE A 84 8.71 26.84 -7.75
CA ILE A 84 8.52 25.84 -8.77
C ILE A 84 9.37 24.62 -8.42
N ARG A 85 8.74 23.60 -7.81
CA ARG A 85 9.35 22.28 -7.62
C ARG A 85 9.76 21.72 -8.99
N GLY A 86 10.95 21.14 -9.05
CA GLY A 86 11.48 20.53 -10.28
C GLY A 86 12.17 21.50 -11.24
N VAL A 87 12.50 22.72 -10.82
CA VAL A 87 13.35 23.64 -11.59
C VAL A 87 14.69 23.80 -10.87
N LYS A 88 15.79 23.46 -11.57
CA LYS A 88 17.16 23.66 -11.07
C LYS A 88 17.79 24.80 -11.85
N LYS A 89 18.39 25.75 -11.12
CA LYS A 89 19.28 26.74 -11.73
C LYS A 89 20.54 26.02 -12.22
N VAL A 90 20.72 25.98 -13.53
CA VAL A 90 21.91 25.43 -14.18
C VAL A 90 22.75 26.61 -14.64
N ARG A 91 24.03 26.63 -14.25
CA ARG A 91 24.99 27.64 -14.70
C ARG A 91 25.38 27.33 -16.14
N LEU A 92 25.18 28.28 -17.06
CA LEU A 92 25.65 28.21 -18.44
C LEU A 92 27.16 28.48 -18.51
N SER A 93 27.75 28.14 -19.65
CA SER A 93 29.15 28.49 -20.01
C SER A 93 29.45 29.96 -19.81
N ASP A 94 28.44 30.81 -20.04
CA ASP A 94 28.57 32.27 -20.07
C ASP A 94 28.44 32.89 -18.66
N GLY A 95 28.41 32.05 -17.61
CA GLY A 95 28.28 32.48 -16.22
C GLY A 95 26.86 32.84 -15.78
N SER A 96 25.89 32.91 -16.71
CA SER A 96 24.47 33.13 -16.43
C SER A 96 23.79 31.88 -15.85
N TYR A 97 22.71 32.07 -15.07
CA TYR A 97 21.90 30.97 -14.54
C TYR A 97 20.62 30.84 -15.35
N THR A 98 20.35 29.63 -15.89
CA THR A 98 19.06 29.32 -16.52
C THR A 98 18.26 28.36 -15.67
N ASP A 99 16.95 28.57 -15.63
CA ASP A 99 16.00 27.69 -14.96
C ASP A 99 15.73 26.47 -15.87
N ARG A 100 16.37 25.33 -15.56
CA ARG A 100 16.11 24.08 -16.27
C ARG A 100 15.04 23.30 -15.52
N VAL A 101 13.93 23.00 -16.20
CA VAL A 101 12.94 22.04 -15.69
C VAL A 101 13.61 20.66 -15.63
N VAL A 102 13.95 20.21 -14.43
CA VAL A 102 14.51 18.90 -14.14
C VAL A 102 13.36 17.92 -13.95
N GLY A 103 12.81 17.43 -15.06
CA GLY A 103 12.05 16.19 -15.04
C GLY A 103 13.03 15.03 -14.83
N GLN A 104 12.96 14.37 -13.67
CA GLN A 104 13.70 13.12 -13.49
C GLN A 104 13.09 12.06 -14.41
N LYS A 105 13.89 11.54 -15.35
CA LYS A 105 13.46 10.44 -16.21
C LYS A 105 13.36 9.18 -15.38
N ILE A 106 12.16 8.62 -15.30
CA ILE A 106 11.89 7.34 -14.65
C ILE A 106 11.61 6.35 -15.78
N PHE A 107 12.53 5.43 -16.02
CA PHE A 107 12.41 4.44 -17.10
C PHE A 107 11.46 3.29 -16.74
N LEU A 108 11.45 2.89 -15.47
CA LEU A 108 10.67 1.75 -14.97
C LEU A 108 9.83 2.19 -13.76
N PRO A 109 8.70 2.85 -13.98
CA PRO A 109 7.86 3.33 -12.89
C PRO A 109 7.12 2.17 -12.21
N ASN A 110 7.34 1.99 -10.91
CA ASN A 110 6.55 1.06 -10.09
C ASN A 110 5.38 1.79 -9.42
N VAL A 111 4.37 2.15 -10.23
CA VAL A 111 3.19 2.88 -9.76
C VAL A 111 1.92 2.21 -10.27
N LEU A 112 0.90 2.17 -9.42
CA LEU A 112 -0.38 1.57 -9.76
C LEU A 112 -1.45 2.66 -9.85
N PHE A 113 -2.10 2.71 -11.01
CA PHE A 113 -3.25 3.57 -11.28
C PHE A 113 -4.48 2.68 -11.43
N THR A 114 -5.41 2.79 -10.50
CA THR A 114 -6.70 2.08 -10.61
C THR A 114 -7.74 3.04 -11.17
N LEU A 115 -8.24 2.76 -12.37
CA LEU A 115 -9.39 3.47 -12.93
C LEU A 115 -10.66 3.08 -12.15
N VAL A 116 -11.45 4.06 -11.71
CA VAL A 116 -12.66 3.86 -10.92
C VAL A 116 -13.82 4.63 -11.53
N LYS A 117 -14.99 3.98 -11.58
CA LYS A 117 -16.25 4.61 -12.04
C LYS A 117 -16.45 5.96 -11.34
N ASN A 118 -16.75 6.98 -12.13
CA ASN A 118 -17.08 8.29 -11.58
C ASN A 118 -18.41 8.20 -10.82
N HIS A 119 -18.49 8.94 -9.72
CA HIS A 119 -19.72 9.04 -8.96
C HIS A 119 -20.64 10.06 -9.63
N THR A 120 -21.76 9.61 -10.19
CA THR A 120 -22.84 10.48 -10.68
C THR A 120 -23.97 10.50 -9.65
N PRO A 121 -24.31 11.66 -9.07
CA PRO A 121 -25.48 11.77 -8.21
C PRO A 121 -26.76 11.36 -8.96
N PRO A 122 -27.76 10.78 -8.26
CA PRO A 122 -29.01 10.38 -8.89
C PRO A 122 -29.68 11.59 -9.57
N GLY A 123 -30.18 11.39 -10.79
CA GLY A 123 -30.85 12.43 -11.57
C GLY A 123 -29.92 13.40 -12.32
N LYS A 124 -28.59 13.25 -12.24
CA LYS A 124 -27.64 14.02 -13.05
C LYS A 124 -27.08 13.19 -14.20
N ALA A 125 -26.81 13.83 -15.33
CA ALA A 125 -26.13 13.20 -16.45
C ALA A 125 -24.67 12.86 -16.09
N TYR A 126 -24.18 11.72 -16.58
CA TYR A 126 -22.78 11.31 -16.43
C TYR A 126 -21.86 12.26 -17.21
N ASN A 127 -20.75 12.69 -16.59
CA ASN A 127 -19.74 13.50 -17.27
C ASN A 127 -18.67 12.61 -17.94
N PRO A 128 -18.63 12.52 -19.29
CA PRO A 128 -17.66 11.68 -19.99
C PRO A 128 -16.27 12.31 -20.10
N TYR A 129 -16.13 13.61 -19.84
CA TYR A 129 -14.84 14.31 -19.90
C TYR A 129 -14.07 14.25 -18.58
N GLU A 130 -14.53 13.45 -17.62
CA GLU A 130 -13.84 13.22 -16.36
C GLU A 130 -13.51 11.74 -16.22
N ALA A 131 -12.36 11.44 -15.64
CA ALA A 131 -12.00 10.10 -15.21
C ALA A 131 -11.41 10.16 -13.80
N THR A 132 -11.84 9.23 -12.94
CA THR A 132 -11.36 9.13 -11.57
C THR A 132 -10.39 7.97 -11.42
N PHE A 133 -9.22 8.23 -10.86
CA PHE A 133 -8.22 7.23 -10.53
C PHE A 133 -7.98 7.15 -9.02
N ARG A 134 -7.71 5.95 -8.52
CA ARG A 134 -7.03 5.76 -7.24
C ARG A 134 -5.55 5.56 -7.51
N ILE A 135 -4.73 6.30 -6.79
CA ILE A 135 -3.28 6.35 -6.96
C ILE A 135 -2.60 6.35 -5.59
N THR A 136 -1.29 6.13 -5.61
CA THR A 136 -0.46 6.23 -4.40
C THR A 136 -0.37 7.67 -3.89
N GLN A 137 -0.19 7.83 -2.59
CA GLN A 137 -0.19 9.15 -1.95
C GLN A 137 1.01 10.03 -2.32
N ASN A 138 2.09 9.44 -2.82
CA ASN A 138 3.32 10.16 -3.14
C ASN A 138 3.27 10.85 -4.51
N LEU A 139 2.33 10.47 -5.38
CA LEU A 139 2.24 11.00 -6.75
C LEU A 139 1.74 12.44 -6.80
N THR A 140 2.40 13.27 -7.61
CA THR A 140 2.01 14.66 -7.84
C THR A 140 1.15 14.82 -9.09
N LYS A 141 0.51 15.99 -9.27
CA LYS A 141 -0.33 16.30 -10.45
C LYS A 141 0.48 16.24 -11.75
N THR A 142 1.73 16.68 -11.72
CA THR A 142 2.64 16.63 -12.86
C THR A 142 3.03 15.20 -13.21
N ASP A 143 3.27 14.35 -12.20
CA ASP A 143 3.60 12.93 -12.43
C ASP A 143 2.41 12.20 -13.06
N ILE A 144 1.19 12.44 -12.57
CA ILE A 144 -0.05 11.87 -13.13
C ILE A 144 -0.21 12.28 -14.59
N ARG A 145 -0.05 13.57 -14.91
CA ARG A 145 -0.14 14.07 -16.29
C ARG A 145 0.88 13.40 -17.20
N SER A 146 2.14 13.39 -16.79
CA SER A 146 3.24 12.81 -17.55
C SER A 146 3.06 11.31 -17.74
N TYR A 147 2.61 10.60 -16.71
CA TYR A 147 2.37 9.15 -16.75
C TYR A 147 1.23 8.80 -17.70
N LEU A 148 0.07 9.45 -17.57
CA LEU A 148 -1.08 9.19 -18.44
C LEU A 148 -0.78 9.50 -19.90
N HIS A 149 -0.03 10.58 -20.16
CA HIS A 149 0.38 10.92 -21.52
C HIS A 149 1.42 9.95 -22.09
N ALA A 150 2.48 9.64 -21.33
CA ALA A 150 3.59 8.83 -21.83
C ALA A 150 3.24 7.33 -21.95
N VAL A 151 2.44 6.79 -21.03
CA VAL A 151 2.10 5.35 -20.99
C VAL A 151 0.82 5.06 -21.77
N TYR A 152 -0.21 5.91 -21.66
CA TYR A 152 -1.52 5.65 -22.25
C TYR A 152 -1.88 6.58 -23.41
N GLY A 153 -1.06 7.60 -23.73
CA GLY A 153 -1.38 8.58 -24.77
C GLY A 153 -2.55 9.51 -24.42
N VAL A 154 -2.96 9.58 -23.15
CA VAL A 154 -4.15 10.33 -22.75
C VAL A 154 -3.81 11.79 -22.47
N ALA A 155 -4.37 12.70 -23.26
CA ALA A 155 -4.26 14.14 -23.05
C ALA A 155 -5.20 14.60 -21.91
N CYS A 156 -4.63 15.27 -20.90
CA CYS A 156 -5.36 15.74 -19.73
C CYS A 156 -5.49 17.27 -19.72
N THR A 157 -6.69 17.81 -19.59
CA THR A 157 -6.96 19.26 -19.50
C THR A 157 -6.63 19.79 -18.11
N TYR A 158 -7.18 19.17 -17.06
CA TYR A 158 -6.93 19.52 -15.67
C TYR A 158 -6.84 18.28 -14.78
N ILE A 159 -6.21 18.42 -13.60
CA ILE A 159 -6.11 17.33 -12.61
C ILE A 159 -6.40 17.89 -11.22
N ARG A 160 -7.38 17.29 -10.55
CA ARG A 160 -7.71 17.51 -9.14
C ARG A 160 -7.29 16.29 -8.33
N THR A 161 -6.72 16.51 -7.16
CA THR A 161 -6.26 15.40 -6.31
C THR A 161 -6.71 15.63 -4.88
N ASP A 162 -7.23 14.59 -4.24
CA ASP A 162 -7.62 14.58 -2.83
C ASP A 162 -7.02 13.35 -2.12
N ASN A 163 -6.44 13.57 -0.95
CA ASN A 163 -5.94 12.49 -0.09
C ASN A 163 -7.11 11.91 0.70
N ARG A 164 -7.45 10.65 0.43
CA ARG A 164 -8.49 9.90 1.12
C ARG A 164 -7.84 9.16 2.28
N LEU A 165 -8.04 9.70 3.48
CA LEU A 165 -7.67 9.06 4.73
C LEU A 165 -8.83 8.17 5.18
N VAL A 166 -8.54 6.90 5.38
CA VAL A 166 -9.46 5.92 5.95
C VAL A 166 -9.24 5.93 7.45
N SER A 167 -10.32 6.07 8.22
CA SER A 167 -10.27 6.05 9.68
C SER A 167 -9.93 4.65 10.16
N GLU A 168 -8.76 4.51 10.80
CA GLU A 168 -8.26 3.27 11.41
C GLU A 168 -9.26 2.74 12.43
N LYS A 169 -10.00 1.69 12.04
CA LYS A 169 -10.86 0.93 12.95
C LYS A 169 -10.12 -0.31 13.39
N HIS A 170 -9.83 -0.29 14.67
CA HIS A 170 -9.18 -1.34 15.38
C HIS A 170 -10.22 -2.18 16.12
N ARG A 171 -10.11 -3.51 16.09
CA ARG A 171 -10.87 -4.39 16.97
C ARG A 171 -9.90 -5.17 17.84
N LYS A 172 -10.17 -5.26 19.14
CA LYS A 172 -9.44 -6.21 19.98
C LYS A 172 -9.81 -7.62 19.53
N ASN A 173 -8.85 -8.37 19.01
CA ASN A 173 -9.01 -9.80 18.83
C ASN A 173 -9.15 -10.42 20.22
N ILE A 174 -10.28 -11.07 20.45
CA ILE A 174 -10.64 -11.66 21.73
C ILE A 174 -9.76 -12.88 22.04
N ALA A 175 -9.25 -13.59 21.01
CA ALA A 175 -8.42 -14.78 21.17
C ALA A 175 -6.96 -14.45 21.55
N THR A 176 -6.39 -13.40 20.97
CA THR A 176 -4.98 -13.00 21.18
C THR A 176 -4.84 -11.82 22.15
N GLY A 177 -5.94 -11.15 22.52
CA GLY A 177 -5.94 -9.90 23.30
C GLY A 177 -5.32 -8.70 22.58
N ARG A 178 -4.82 -8.90 21.36
CA ARG A 178 -4.16 -7.88 20.54
C ARG A 178 -5.17 -7.10 19.72
N LEU A 179 -4.85 -5.85 19.48
CA LEU A 179 -5.60 -5.01 18.56
C LEU A 179 -5.30 -5.49 17.14
N GLU A 180 -6.32 -6.00 16.44
CA GLU A 180 -6.21 -6.42 15.05
C GLU A 180 -6.86 -5.39 14.14
N ASP A 181 -6.15 -5.10 13.05
CA ASP A 181 -6.69 -4.37 11.93
C ASP A 181 -7.76 -5.21 11.26
N LEU A 182 -8.98 -4.66 11.19
CA LEU A 182 -10.14 -5.29 10.55
C LEU A 182 -10.01 -5.36 9.01
N GLY A 183 -8.79 -5.42 8.47
CA GLY A 183 -8.56 -5.42 7.03
C GLY A 183 -9.07 -4.14 6.37
N GLN A 184 -8.81 -2.98 6.98
CA GLN A 184 -9.32 -1.73 6.46
C GLN A 184 -8.73 -1.36 5.10
N LYS A 185 -9.54 -0.61 4.33
CA LYS A 185 -9.12 -0.02 3.06
C LYS A 185 -7.91 0.87 3.33
N ARG A 186 -6.81 0.64 2.61
CA ARG A 186 -5.61 1.48 2.71
C ARG A 186 -5.92 2.92 2.33
N ASN A 187 -5.23 3.85 2.95
CA ASN A 187 -5.24 5.24 2.51
C ASN A 187 -4.81 5.33 1.05
N TYR A 188 -5.50 6.15 0.28
CA TYR A 188 -5.22 6.34 -1.14
C TYR A 188 -5.34 7.82 -1.49
N LYS A 189 -4.78 8.21 -2.62
CA LYS A 189 -5.06 9.50 -3.22
C LYS A 189 -6.03 9.27 -4.36
N ARG A 190 -7.08 10.07 -4.44
CA ARG A 190 -7.98 10.10 -5.58
C ARG A 190 -7.51 11.21 -6.51
N ALA A 191 -7.47 10.92 -7.80
CA ALA A 191 -7.18 11.88 -8.85
C ALA A 191 -8.36 11.94 -9.81
N VAL A 192 -9.00 13.09 -9.91
CA VAL A 192 -10.02 13.38 -10.94
C VAL A 192 -9.31 14.12 -12.06
N VAL A 193 -9.34 13.51 -13.25
CA VAL A 193 -8.64 13.97 -14.43
C VAL A 193 -9.66 14.42 -15.46
N GLY A 194 -9.54 15.66 -15.92
CA GLY A 194 -10.26 16.14 -17.08
C GLY A 194 -9.62 15.59 -18.35
N LEU A 195 -10.38 14.85 -19.14
CA LEU A 195 -9.96 14.28 -20.41
C LEU A 195 -10.19 15.28 -21.54
N LYS A 196 -9.35 15.22 -22.58
CA LYS A 196 -9.62 15.94 -23.83
C LYS A 196 -10.72 15.25 -24.64
N ASP A 197 -10.65 13.92 -24.71
CA ASP A 197 -11.60 13.09 -25.44
C ASP A 197 -12.59 12.43 -24.46
N PRO A 198 -13.89 12.34 -24.79
CA PRO A 198 -14.88 11.78 -23.90
C PRO A 198 -14.68 10.26 -23.72
N PHE A 199 -14.88 9.78 -22.50
CA PHE A 199 -14.80 8.36 -22.16
C PHE A 199 -16.06 7.88 -21.44
N TYR A 200 -16.66 6.81 -21.97
CA TYR A 200 -17.76 6.09 -21.34
C TYR A 200 -17.29 4.71 -20.89
N TYR A 201 -17.69 4.33 -19.68
CA TYR A 201 -17.47 2.95 -19.24
C TYR A 201 -18.31 2.00 -20.09
N PRO A 202 -17.80 0.81 -20.41
CA PRO A 202 -18.59 -0.22 -21.09
C PRO A 202 -19.87 -0.50 -20.29
N GLN A 203 -20.98 -0.69 -21.02
CA GLN A 203 -22.39 -0.72 -20.55
C GLN A 203 -22.54 -0.82 -19.03
N MET A 204 -22.99 0.29 -18.42
CA MET A 204 -23.38 0.27 -17.02
C MET A 204 -24.67 -0.51 -16.84
N THR A 205 -24.83 -1.16 -15.69
CA THR A 205 -26.09 -1.82 -15.32
C THR A 205 -27.29 -0.88 -15.42
N GLU A 206 -27.07 0.41 -15.14
CA GLU A 206 -28.06 1.48 -15.19
C GLU A 206 -28.57 1.75 -16.61
N ASP A 207 -27.71 1.66 -17.62
CA ASP A 207 -28.05 1.93 -19.03
C ASP A 207 -28.62 0.68 -19.76
N MET A 208 -28.55 -0.49 -19.13
CA MET A 208 -29.12 -1.73 -19.68
C MET A 208 -30.63 -1.75 -19.57
N ASP A 209 -31.29 -2.28 -20.60
CA ASP A 209 -32.70 -2.66 -20.54
C ASP A 209 -32.95 -3.66 -19.41
N GLY A 210 -34.17 -3.65 -18.85
CA GLY A 210 -34.53 -4.50 -17.71
C GLY A 210 -34.27 -5.98 -17.97
N LYS A 211 -34.52 -6.45 -19.20
CA LYS A 211 -34.25 -7.85 -19.59
C LYS A 211 -32.76 -8.17 -19.60
N GLN A 212 -31.94 -7.27 -20.16
CA GLN A 212 -30.49 -7.44 -20.22
C GLN A 212 -29.85 -7.39 -18.82
N ARG A 213 -30.35 -6.50 -17.97
CA ARG A 213 -29.93 -6.39 -16.57
C ARG A 213 -30.23 -7.68 -15.81
N TRP A 214 -31.45 -8.21 -15.93
CA TRP A 214 -31.83 -9.47 -15.29
C TRP A 214 -30.98 -10.64 -15.76
N LEU A 215 -30.75 -10.77 -17.08
CA LEU A 215 -29.91 -11.83 -17.63
C LEU A 215 -28.49 -11.76 -17.08
N ARG A 216 -27.90 -10.55 -17.04
CA ARG A 216 -26.58 -10.33 -16.46
C ARG A 216 -26.53 -10.72 -14.98
N GLU A 217 -27.53 -10.33 -14.19
CA GLU A 217 -27.61 -10.69 -12.77
C GLU A 217 -27.75 -12.21 -12.58
N ALA A 218 -28.55 -12.88 -13.41
CA ALA A 218 -28.68 -14.33 -13.40
C ALA A 218 -27.35 -15.02 -13.72
N THR A 219 -26.63 -14.57 -14.76
CA THR A 219 -25.30 -15.11 -15.11
C THR A 219 -24.27 -14.89 -14.00
N VAL A 220 -24.27 -13.72 -13.37
CA VAL A 220 -23.38 -13.43 -12.23
C VAL A 220 -23.71 -14.34 -11.04
N GLU A 221 -24.98 -14.57 -10.77
CA GLU A 221 -25.39 -15.46 -9.68
C GLU A 221 -25.03 -16.93 -9.97
N GLU A 222 -25.21 -17.39 -11.21
CA GLU A 222 -24.84 -18.73 -11.63
C GLU A 222 -23.33 -18.99 -11.46
N LEU A 223 -22.50 -18.06 -11.94
CA LEU A 223 -21.04 -18.19 -11.91
C LEU A 223 -20.45 -18.00 -10.51
N PHE A 224 -20.96 -17.04 -9.73
CA PHE A 224 -20.31 -16.59 -8.50
C PHE A 224 -21.11 -16.86 -7.21
N ARG A 225 -22.39 -17.25 -7.32
CA ARG A 225 -23.28 -17.56 -6.17
C ARG A 225 -23.27 -16.48 -5.09
N VAL A 226 -23.36 -15.21 -5.51
CA VAL A 226 -23.18 -14.04 -4.64
C VAL A 226 -24.32 -13.91 -3.64
N LYS A 227 -25.57 -14.21 -4.03
CA LYS A 227 -26.73 -14.18 -3.13
C LYS A 227 -26.62 -15.32 -2.12
N VAL A 228 -26.36 -16.54 -2.59
CA VAL A 228 -26.23 -17.71 -1.70
C VAL A 228 -25.17 -17.47 -0.61
N THR A 229 -24.01 -16.93 -0.99
CA THR A 229 -22.95 -16.62 -0.01
C THR A 229 -23.35 -15.54 0.97
N LYS A 230 -24.07 -14.49 0.54
CA LYS A 230 -24.62 -13.47 1.43
C LYS A 230 -25.67 -14.02 2.38
N ASP A 231 -26.57 -14.86 1.89
CA ASP A 231 -27.64 -15.47 2.68
C ASP A 231 -27.06 -16.40 3.75
N ILE A 232 -26.06 -17.20 3.38
CA ILE A 232 -25.30 -18.02 4.33
C ILE A 232 -24.64 -17.14 5.39
N GLN A 233 -23.94 -16.07 4.99
CA GLN A 233 -23.30 -15.14 5.94
C GLN A 233 -24.32 -14.47 6.87
N GLN A 234 -25.49 -14.10 6.35
CA GLN A 234 -26.55 -13.46 7.11
C GLN A 234 -27.20 -14.46 8.08
N ALA A 235 -27.51 -15.68 7.64
CA ALA A 235 -28.04 -16.75 8.49
C ALA A 235 -27.05 -17.11 9.61
N ILE A 236 -25.76 -17.18 9.29
CA ILE A 236 -24.69 -17.39 10.27
C ILE A 236 -24.66 -16.23 11.28
N SER A 237 -24.76 -14.98 10.80
CA SER A 237 -24.74 -13.79 11.66
C SER A 237 -25.96 -13.72 12.59
N VAL A 238 -27.15 -14.05 12.09
CA VAL A 238 -28.39 -14.12 12.90
C VAL A 238 -28.26 -15.20 13.97
N LYS A 239 -27.81 -16.40 13.61
CA LYS A 239 -27.52 -17.46 14.58
C LYS A 239 -26.53 -17.02 15.65
N PHE A 240 -25.54 -16.19 15.32
CA PHE A 240 -24.62 -15.62 16.32
C PHE A 240 -25.29 -14.61 17.24
N VAL A 241 -26.15 -13.74 16.71
CA VAL A 241 -26.84 -12.72 17.51
C VAL A 241 -27.89 -13.36 18.43
N GLU A 242 -28.68 -14.30 17.93
CA GLU A 242 -29.68 -15.02 18.72
C GLU A 242 -29.03 -15.81 19.86
N LYS A 243 -27.97 -16.57 19.55
CA LYS A 243 -27.22 -17.34 20.56
C LYS A 243 -26.44 -16.46 21.54
N ALA A 244 -26.14 -15.20 21.20
CA ALA A 244 -25.54 -14.24 22.12
C ALA A 244 -26.58 -13.54 23.03
N LYS A 245 -27.87 -13.53 22.65
CA LYS A 245 -28.98 -12.97 23.43
C LYS A 245 -29.52 -13.96 24.44
N SER A 246 -29.58 -15.25 24.11
CA SER A 246 -29.63 -16.29 25.12
C SER A 246 -28.30 -16.22 25.87
N ASN A 247 -28.28 -15.90 27.17
CA ASN A 247 -27.08 -15.91 28.02
C ASN A 247 -26.50 -17.33 28.22
N ASP A 248 -26.48 -18.12 27.16
CA ASP A 248 -26.04 -19.49 27.14
C ASP A 248 -24.54 -19.49 26.83
N VAL A 249 -23.76 -19.30 27.90
CA VAL A 249 -22.29 -19.27 27.91
C VAL A 249 -21.67 -20.55 27.31
N ASP A 250 -22.49 -21.58 27.09
CA ASP A 250 -22.07 -22.89 26.60
C ASP A 250 -21.83 -22.94 25.08
N VAL A 251 -22.41 -22.04 24.28
CA VAL A 251 -22.17 -21.99 22.82
C VAL A 251 -20.75 -21.51 22.50
N LEU A 252 -20.18 -20.61 23.32
CA LEU A 252 -18.76 -20.22 23.22
C LEU A 252 -17.83 -21.36 23.66
N LYS A 253 -18.26 -22.27 24.53
CA LYS A 253 -17.47 -23.45 24.94
C LYS A 253 -17.43 -24.53 23.87
N GLU A 254 -18.51 -24.73 23.09
CA GLU A 254 -18.55 -25.74 22.02
C GLU A 254 -17.70 -25.36 20.81
N ARG A 255 -17.64 -24.07 20.46
CA ARG A 255 -16.93 -23.61 19.26
C ARG A 255 -15.43 -23.45 19.49
N TRP A 256 -15.01 -23.33 20.75
CA TRP A 256 -13.62 -23.17 21.11
C TRP A 256 -13.10 -24.54 21.50
N ASN A 257 -12.38 -25.16 20.57
CA ASN A 257 -11.35 -26.15 20.85
C ASN A 257 -10.26 -25.50 21.73
N THR A 258 -10.63 -25.02 22.92
CA THR A 258 -9.69 -24.60 23.94
C THR A 258 -8.85 -25.83 24.26
N ARG A 259 -7.55 -25.64 24.46
CA ARG A 259 -6.63 -26.74 24.77
C ARG A 259 -7.19 -27.67 25.85
N LYS A 260 -7.91 -27.13 26.84
CA LYS A 260 -8.61 -27.89 27.89
C LYS A 260 -9.69 -28.85 27.38
N THR A 261 -10.54 -28.45 26.42
CA THR A 261 -11.60 -29.32 25.86
C THR A 261 -11.01 -30.38 24.95
N ILE A 262 -9.97 -30.05 24.16
CA ILE A 262 -9.24 -31.02 23.35
C ILE A 262 -8.54 -32.06 24.25
N LEU A 263 -7.86 -31.60 25.31
CA LEU A 263 -7.18 -32.48 26.26
C LEU A 263 -8.17 -33.39 26.95
N ARG A 264 -9.32 -32.88 27.40
CA ARG A 264 -10.38 -33.72 27.99
C ARG A 264 -10.83 -34.83 27.04
N LYS A 265 -11.14 -34.49 25.78
CA LYS A 265 -11.52 -35.47 24.75
C LYS A 265 -10.41 -36.49 24.46
N LEU A 266 -9.14 -36.08 24.53
CA LEU A 266 -7.99 -36.98 24.39
C LEU A 266 -7.86 -37.95 25.57
N TRP A 267 -8.11 -37.47 26.80
CA TRP A 267 -8.13 -38.30 28.01
C TRP A 267 -9.26 -39.32 27.96
N GLU A 268 -10.48 -38.90 27.64
CA GLU A 268 -11.65 -39.78 27.47
C GLU A 268 -11.36 -40.89 26.45
N ARG A 269 -10.81 -40.54 25.28
CA ARG A 269 -10.40 -41.53 24.26
C ARG A 269 -9.27 -42.47 24.71
N LYS A 270 -8.38 -42.00 25.59
CA LYS A 270 -7.30 -42.83 26.14
C LYS A 270 -7.88 -43.85 27.12
N GLU A 271 -8.78 -43.43 28.00
CA GLU A 271 -9.48 -44.32 28.92
C GLU A 271 -10.30 -45.38 28.19
N GLU A 272 -11.02 -45.00 27.13
CA GLU A 272 -11.75 -45.95 26.28
C GLU A 272 -10.82 -47.00 25.67
N ARG A 273 -9.66 -46.59 25.16
CA ARG A 273 -8.67 -47.50 24.59
C ARG A 273 -8.07 -48.43 25.65
N ASP A 274 -7.77 -47.90 26.83
CA ASP A 274 -7.22 -48.68 27.94
C ASP A 274 -8.24 -49.70 28.45
N ARG A 275 -9.54 -49.36 28.47
CA ARG A 275 -10.63 -50.30 28.78
C ARG A 275 -10.71 -51.42 27.74
N ILE A 276 -10.74 -51.08 26.45
CA ILE A 276 -10.78 -52.06 25.36
C ILE A 276 -9.58 -53.01 25.43
N THR A 277 -8.39 -52.48 25.70
CA THR A 277 -7.16 -53.28 25.81
C THR A 277 -7.19 -54.23 27.00
N LYS A 278 -7.69 -53.77 28.16
CA LYS A 278 -7.86 -54.62 29.35
C LYS A 278 -8.89 -55.72 29.13
N ASP A 279 -10.02 -55.40 28.50
CA ASP A 279 -11.06 -56.37 28.19
C ASP A 279 -10.55 -57.42 27.19
N PHE A 280 -9.75 -56.99 26.21
CA PHE A 280 -9.09 -57.90 25.27
C PHE A 280 -8.07 -58.82 25.97
N ALA A 281 -7.24 -58.28 26.87
CA ALA A 281 -6.30 -59.06 27.65
C ALA A 281 -6.99 -60.13 28.52
N LYS A 282 -8.08 -59.77 29.20
CA LYS A 282 -8.89 -60.73 29.98
C LYS A 282 -9.48 -61.84 29.13
N LYS A 283 -9.96 -61.53 27.92
CA LYS A 283 -10.45 -62.55 26.97
C LYS A 283 -9.33 -63.49 26.52
N LEU A 284 -8.13 -62.97 26.31
CA LEU A 284 -6.94 -63.75 25.99
C LEU A 284 -6.49 -64.67 27.14
N GLU A 285 -6.61 -64.22 28.38
CA GLU A 285 -6.34 -65.04 29.57
C GLU A 285 -7.37 -66.16 29.71
N ALA A 286 -8.67 -65.84 29.60
CA ALA A 286 -9.73 -66.84 29.66
C ALA A 286 -9.60 -67.92 28.57
N THR A 287 -9.27 -67.53 27.34
CA THR A 287 -9.04 -68.50 26.25
C THR A 287 -7.82 -69.38 26.49
N ARG A 288 -6.76 -68.87 27.12
CA ARG A 288 -5.58 -69.69 27.51
C ARG A 288 -5.88 -70.66 28.65
N GLU A 289 -6.75 -70.29 29.57
CA GLU A 289 -7.20 -71.16 30.66
C GLU A 289 -8.14 -72.27 30.15
N GLU A 290 -8.92 -72.02 29.09
CA GLU A 290 -9.78 -73.02 28.45
C GLU A 290 -9.00 -74.02 27.56
N GLU A 291 -7.85 -73.62 27.03
CA GLU A 291 -6.98 -74.46 26.19
C GLU A 291 -5.96 -75.31 26.99
N ALA A 292 -5.82 -75.09 28.31
CA ALA A 292 -4.90 -75.79 29.21
C ALA A 292 -5.58 -76.89 30.03
#